data_AF-A0A7W4ZNZ9-F1
#
_entry.id   AF-A0A7W4ZNZ9-F1
#
_cell.length_a   1.000
_cell.length_b   1.000
_cell.length_c   1.000
_cell.angle_alpha   90.00
_cell.angle_beta   90.00
_cell.angle_gamma   90.00
#
_symmetry.space_group_name_H-M   'P 1'
#
loop_
_entity.id
_entity.type
_entity.pdbx_description
1 polymer ?
#
loop_
_entity_poly.entity_id
_entity_poly.type
_entity_poly.pdbx_seq_one_letter_code
_entity_poly.pdbx_strand_id
1 'polypeptide(L)'
;MNKKNVVKAAVASAALLFAAATPALATTVDVAGGKWSYDQGANTAWSNFKHPSNKHASSVKIGSQTFGSGCTAAGNWSLASGTKNGGGISYYYDPKC
;
A
#
# COMPACT_ATOMS: atom_id res chain seq x y z
N MET A 1 37.32 -46.49 -32.72
CA MET A 1 36.82 -46.70 -31.34
C MET A 1 37.26 -45.50 -30.50
N ASN A 2 36.32 -44.80 -29.83
CA ASN A 2 36.45 -44.35 -28.43
C ASN A 2 35.21 -43.57 -27.95
N LYS A 3 34.36 -44.31 -27.25
CA LYS A 3 33.55 -43.99 -26.05
C LYS A 3 32.90 -42.60 -25.93
N LYS A 4 31.60 -42.62 -26.24
CA LYS A 4 30.45 -41.90 -25.69
C LYS A 4 30.67 -41.27 -24.30
N ASN A 5 30.67 -39.94 -24.22
CA ASN A 5 30.46 -39.23 -22.95
C ASN A 5 28.96 -39.03 -22.74
N VAL A 6 28.41 -39.95 -21.94
CA VAL A 6 27.02 -40.04 -21.53
C VAL A 6 26.74 -39.01 -20.43
N VAL A 7 25.72 -38.17 -20.68
CA VAL A 7 24.74 -37.57 -19.75
C VAL A 7 25.04 -37.70 -18.25
N LYS A 8 25.07 -36.57 -17.51
CA LYS A 8 24.49 -36.38 -16.16
C LYS A 8 24.80 -34.98 -15.60
N ALA A 9 23.79 -34.12 -15.51
CA ALA A 9 23.57 -33.19 -14.39
C ALA A 9 22.28 -32.38 -14.65
N ALA A 10 21.14 -33.08 -14.64
CA ALA A 10 19.91 -32.45 -14.23
C ALA A 10 19.96 -32.28 -12.69
N VAL A 11 19.21 -31.30 -12.18
CA VAL A 11 18.98 -30.97 -10.76
C VAL A 11 19.98 -29.99 -10.14
N ALA A 12 19.61 -28.70 -10.15
CA ALA A 12 19.71 -27.85 -8.96
C ALA A 12 18.86 -26.57 -9.13
N SER A 13 17.81 -26.48 -8.31
CA SER A 13 17.30 -25.23 -7.73
C SER A 13 16.48 -24.29 -8.61
N ALA A 14 15.28 -24.72 -8.98
CA ALA A 14 14.12 -23.81 -8.97
C ALA A 14 13.84 -23.42 -7.50
N ALA A 15 14.69 -22.56 -6.94
CA ALA A 15 14.42 -21.93 -5.66
C ALA A 15 13.23 -21.00 -5.88
N LEU A 16 12.04 -21.52 -5.59
CA LEU A 16 10.82 -20.74 -5.48
C LEU A 16 11.12 -19.57 -4.54
N LEU A 17 11.26 -18.39 -5.12
CA LEU A 17 11.22 -17.12 -4.40
C LEU A 17 9.78 -16.94 -3.91
N PHE A 18 9.39 -17.70 -2.89
CA PHE A 18 8.29 -17.30 -2.03
C PHE A 18 8.78 -16.10 -1.23
N ALA A 19 8.74 -14.93 -1.87
CA ALA A 19 8.74 -13.68 -1.15
C ALA A 19 7.51 -13.74 -0.24
N ALA A 20 7.73 -14.06 1.03
CA ALA A 20 6.71 -13.95 2.06
C ALA A 20 6.31 -12.46 2.11
N ALA A 21 5.22 -12.11 1.43
CA ALA A 21 4.60 -10.81 1.61
C ALA A 21 4.07 -10.80 3.04
N THR A 22 4.80 -10.16 3.96
CA THR A 22 4.25 -9.81 5.26
C THR A 22 2.98 -8.99 5.01
N PRO A 23 1.79 -9.47 5.41
CA PRO A 23 0.58 -8.70 5.23
C PRO A 23 0.73 -7.40 5.99
N ALA A 24 0.65 -6.27 5.29
CA ALA A 24 0.60 -4.96 5.90
C ALA A 24 -0.75 -4.86 6.63
N LEU A 25 -0.71 -4.94 7.96
CA LEU A 25 -1.90 -4.81 8.80
C LEU A 25 -2.27 -3.34 8.86
N ALA A 26 -3.12 -2.90 7.92
CA ALA A 26 -3.55 -1.52 7.87
C ALA A 26 -4.23 -1.09 9.15
N THR A 27 -3.74 0.00 9.74
CA THR A 27 -4.35 0.57 10.95
C THR A 27 -5.68 1.16 10.55
N THR A 28 -6.75 0.63 11.14
CA THR A 28 -8.12 1.08 10.88
C THR A 28 -8.78 1.52 12.16
N VAL A 29 -9.23 2.77 12.21
CA VAL A 29 -9.81 3.41 13.40
C VAL A 29 -11.07 4.19 13.05
N ASP A 30 -12.00 4.27 14.00
CA ASP A 30 -13.17 5.13 13.92
C ASP A 30 -12.82 6.53 14.46
N VAL A 31 -12.83 7.54 13.59
CA VAL A 31 -12.45 8.93 13.90
C VAL A 31 -13.36 9.92 13.19
N ALA A 32 -13.63 11.05 13.84
CA ALA A 32 -14.44 12.14 13.28
C ALA A 32 -15.79 11.70 12.67
N GLY A 33 -16.44 10.69 13.27
CA GLY A 33 -17.71 10.14 12.78
C GLY A 33 -17.61 9.23 11.54
N GLY A 34 -16.39 8.94 11.07
CA GLY A 34 -16.11 8.05 9.96
C GLY A 34 -15.08 6.97 10.30
N LYS A 35 -14.66 6.23 9.27
CA LYS A 35 -13.60 5.22 9.34
C LYS A 35 -12.37 5.72 8.60
N TRP A 36 -11.21 5.64 9.26
CA TRP A 36 -9.91 5.97 8.69
C TRP A 36 -9.03 4.73 8.66
N SER A 37 -8.48 4.40 7.49
CA SER A 37 -7.60 3.26 7.28
C SER A 37 -6.33 3.72 6.58
N TYR A 38 -5.18 3.50 7.20
CA TYR A 38 -3.89 3.94 6.67
C TYR A 38 -2.80 2.91 6.94
N ASP A 39 -1.84 2.83 6.03
CA ASP A 39 -0.66 1.98 6.17
C ASP A 39 0.40 2.30 5.11
N GLN A 40 1.52 1.60 5.21
CA GLN A 40 2.57 1.56 4.21
C GLN A 40 2.92 0.13 3.82
N GLY A 41 2.96 -0.12 2.52
CA GLY A 41 3.56 -1.31 1.95
C GLY A 41 5.06 -1.16 1.74
N ALA A 42 5.63 -2.12 0.99
CA ALA A 42 7.05 -2.10 0.63
C ALA A 42 7.43 -0.80 -0.10
N ASN A 43 6.66 -0.44 -1.13
CA ASN A 43 6.98 0.67 -2.05
C ASN A 43 5.93 1.79 -2.07
N THR A 44 4.81 1.64 -1.38
CA THR A 44 3.71 2.61 -1.40
C THR A 44 3.23 2.90 0.02
N ALA A 45 2.61 4.06 0.21
CA ALA A 45 1.88 4.41 1.42
C ALA A 45 0.51 4.95 1.03
N TRP A 46 -0.49 4.74 1.88
CA TRP A 46 -1.85 5.19 1.62
C TRP A 46 -2.58 5.66 2.87
N SER A 47 -3.55 6.54 2.64
CA SER A 47 -4.49 7.04 3.64
C SER A 47 -5.89 7.04 3.01
N ASN A 48 -6.79 6.24 3.55
CA ASN A 48 -8.16 6.10 3.07
C ASN A 48 -9.13 6.52 4.16
N PHE A 49 -10.09 7.37 3.83
CA PHE A 49 -11.09 7.82 4.80
C PHE A 49 -12.51 7.66 4.25
N LYS A 50 -13.46 7.30 5.12
CA LYS A 50 -14.87 7.17 4.77
C LYS A 50 -15.73 7.83 5.83
N HIS A 51 -16.45 8.87 5.44
CA HIS A 51 -17.45 9.49 6.29
C HIS A 51 -18.88 9.12 5.81
N PRO A 52 -19.79 8.68 6.69
CA PRO A 52 -21.14 8.24 6.28
C PRO A 52 -22.01 9.39 5.74
N SER A 53 -21.87 10.60 6.29
CA SER A 53 -22.80 11.71 6.01
C SER A 53 -22.19 12.97 5.36
N ASN A 54 -20.86 13.15 5.38
CA ASN A 54 -20.20 14.38 4.92
C ASN A 54 -19.34 14.09 3.69
N LYS A 55 -19.17 15.11 2.84
CA LYS A 55 -18.07 15.11 1.88
C LYS A 55 -16.75 15.17 2.63
N HIS A 56 -15.78 14.39 2.19
CA HIS A 56 -14.54 14.19 2.93
C HIS A 56 -13.39 13.91 1.97
N ALA A 57 -12.17 13.98 2.45
CA ALA A 57 -10.97 13.67 1.69
C ALA A 57 -9.93 12.96 2.57
N SER A 58 -8.88 12.45 1.94
CA SER A 58 -7.70 11.92 2.60
C SER A 58 -6.44 12.32 1.86
N SER A 59 -5.31 12.31 2.55
CA SER A 59 -4.01 12.51 1.91
C SER A 59 -2.92 11.73 2.62
N VAL A 60 -1.85 11.43 1.88
CA VAL A 60 -0.62 10.86 2.42
C VAL A 60 0.54 11.74 1.98
N LYS A 61 1.40 12.09 2.92
CA LYS A 61 2.63 12.84 2.66
C LYS A 61 3.82 11.90 2.75
N ILE A 62 4.69 11.95 1.74
CA ILE A 62 5.89 11.12 1.62
C ILE A 62 7.07 12.06 1.34
N GLY A 63 7.89 12.30 2.35
CA GLY A 63 8.92 13.34 2.30
C GLY A 63 8.28 14.73 2.11
N SER A 64 8.64 15.41 1.03
CA SER A 64 8.09 16.72 0.68
C SER A 64 6.81 16.66 -0.16
N GLN A 65 6.44 15.49 -0.70
CA GLN A 65 5.32 15.35 -1.63
C GLN A 65 4.04 14.95 -0.88
N THR A 66 2.93 15.60 -1.22
CA THR A 66 1.61 15.25 -0.70
C THR A 66 0.75 14.68 -1.83
N PHE A 67 0.21 13.49 -1.60
CA PHE A 67 -0.72 12.81 -2.48
C PHE A 67 -2.10 12.87 -1.84
N GLY A 68 -2.98 13.71 -2.37
CA GLY A 68 -4.34 13.88 -1.86
C GLY A 68 -5.37 13.18 -2.73
N SER A 69 -6.48 12.79 -2.12
CA SER A 69 -7.71 12.50 -2.83
C SER A 69 -8.44 13.81 -3.17
N GLY A 70 -9.35 13.76 -4.15
CA GLY A 70 -10.38 14.79 -4.26
C GLY A 70 -11.43 14.68 -3.15
N CYS A 71 -12.28 15.70 -3.03
CA CYS A 71 -13.46 15.66 -2.17
C CYS A 71 -14.40 14.55 -2.64
N THR A 72 -14.57 13.55 -1.79
CA THR A 72 -15.35 12.34 -2.05
C THR A 72 -16.73 12.46 -1.42
N ALA A 73 -17.76 11.96 -2.10
CA ALA A 73 -19.13 11.98 -1.60
C ALA A 73 -19.30 11.12 -0.34
N ALA A 74 -20.25 11.50 0.51
CA ALA A 74 -20.61 10.76 1.71
C ALA A 74 -20.90 9.27 1.41
N GLY A 75 -20.49 8.39 2.31
CA GLY A 75 -20.66 6.94 2.18
C GLY A 75 -19.63 6.22 1.30
N ASN A 76 -18.86 6.95 0.50
CA ASN A 76 -17.76 6.40 -0.30
C ASN A 76 -16.42 6.51 0.46
N TRP A 77 -15.41 5.81 -0.03
CA TRP A 77 -14.04 5.95 0.48
C TRP A 77 -13.28 6.98 -0.36
N SER A 78 -12.68 7.96 0.30
CA SER A 78 -11.60 8.76 -0.28
C SER A 78 -10.32 7.92 -0.27
N LEU A 79 -9.65 7.85 -1.41
CA LEU A 79 -8.45 7.05 -1.59
C LEU A 79 -7.28 7.96 -1.93
N ALA A 80 -6.23 7.90 -1.12
CA ALA A 80 -4.99 8.64 -1.37
C ALA A 80 -3.79 7.71 -1.19
N SER A 81 -2.93 7.64 -2.20
CA SER A 81 -1.75 6.79 -2.17
C SER A 81 -0.59 7.43 -2.92
N GLY A 82 0.63 7.16 -2.47
CA GLY A 82 1.86 7.61 -3.13
C GLY A 82 2.96 6.56 -3.08
N THR A 83 3.91 6.66 -4.00
CA THR A 83 5.12 5.84 -4.02
C THR A 83 6.15 6.37 -3.03
N LYS A 84 6.77 5.48 -2.26
CA LYS A 84 7.80 5.81 -1.28
C LYS A 84 9.07 6.28 -1.99
N ASN A 85 9.62 7.39 -1.51
CA ASN A 85 10.84 8.00 -2.05
C ASN A 85 11.99 8.03 -1.01
N GLY A 86 11.89 7.21 0.04
CA GLY A 86 12.83 7.21 1.17
C GLY A 86 12.57 8.29 2.22
N GLY A 87 11.61 9.19 1.99
CA GLY A 87 11.19 10.19 2.98
C GLY A 87 10.27 9.64 4.06
N GLY A 88 10.11 10.42 5.13
CA GLY A 88 9.14 10.12 6.20
C GLY A 88 7.70 10.12 5.67
N ILE A 89 6.85 9.28 6.27
CA ILE A 89 5.47 9.07 5.84
C ILE A 89 4.53 9.61 6.92
N SER A 90 3.57 10.43 6.51
CA SER A 90 2.50 10.94 7.36
C SER A 90 1.14 10.75 6.68
N TYR A 91 0.14 10.36 7.46
CA TYR A 91 -1.20 10.08 6.98
C TYR A 91 -2.18 11.14 7.48
N TYR A 92 -3.10 11.57 6.63
CA TYR A 92 -4.10 12.57 6.96
C TYR A 92 -5.48 12.20 6.43
N TYR A 93 -6.50 12.69 7.10
CA TYR A 93 -7.89 12.65 6.68
C TYR A 93 -8.52 14.04 6.90
N ASP A 94 -9.54 14.33 6.11
CA ASP A 94 -10.35 15.54 6.24
C ASP A 94 -11.83 15.14 6.27
N PRO A 95 -12.51 15.26 7.42
CA PRO A 95 -13.93 14.92 7.53
C PRO A 95 -14.86 15.94 6.88
N LYS A 96 -14.33 17.09 6.44
CA LYS A 96 -15.08 18.19 5.85
C LYS A 96 -14.20 18.94 4.83
N CYS A 97 -14.18 18.42 3.61
CA CYS A 97 -13.98 19.30 2.46
C CYS A 97 -14.97 20.48 2.53
#